data_AF-A0A4P2QFK0-F1
#
_entry.id   AF-A0A4P2QFK0-F1
#
_cell.length_a   1.000
_cell.length_b   1.000
_cell.length_c   1.000
_cell.angle_alpha   90.00
_cell.angle_beta   90.00
_cell.angle_gamma   90.00
#
_symmetry.space_group_name_H-M   'P 1'
#
loop_
_entity.id
_entity.type
_entity.pdbx_description
1 polymer ?
#
loop_
_entity_poly.entity_id
_entity_poly.type
_entity_poly.pdbx_seq_one_letter_code
_entity_poly.pdbx_strand_id
1 'polypeptide(L)'
;MYGPQGNGGGGARRPAQRSTKVTVPEISARKGVSPIAMVTAYDFTIARLLDEGGADLLLVGDSLGMVVQGHATTLPVTVEEICYHGRAVARGARRAHVVGDMPFMSFQLSPMHALENAGRMMKEGSFESIKLEGGAAIAEHVRRIVAAGIPVMGHLGLTPQSVHAMGGFKVQGKGDVAAERLIADARILEEAGAYAIVLEAIPPDLAQEVTAAVSVPTIGIGAGAGCDGQVLVCYDLLGMFRELTPKFAKRFAEVGDQIVEATRAYVDEVQSRTFPAAEHSFKPNGPRAAVVPAAPAKPEFAPADEIPPHWQTH
;
A
#
# COMPACT_ATOMS: atom_id res chain seq x y z
N MET A 1 3.41 -3.18 27.12
CA MET A 1 2.07 -2.57 27.15
C MET A 1 2.30 -1.09 26.83
N TYR A 2 2.44 -0.78 25.54
CA TYR A 2 3.03 0.47 25.08
C TYR A 2 2.03 1.62 25.06
N GLY A 3 2.46 2.78 25.57
CA GLY A 3 1.82 4.08 25.37
C GLY A 3 2.64 5.16 26.08
N PRO A 4 3.06 6.25 25.41
CA PRO A 4 3.53 7.44 26.09
C PRO A 4 2.34 8.21 26.67
N GLN A 5 2.40 8.54 27.96
CA GLN A 5 1.55 9.57 28.54
C GLN A 5 1.96 10.93 27.98
N GLY A 6 0.96 11.71 27.58
CA GLY A 6 1.11 12.83 26.65
C GLY A 6 1.82 14.06 27.21
N ASN A 7 2.20 14.94 26.27
CA ASN A 7 2.30 16.36 26.56
C ASN A 7 1.68 17.18 25.40
N GLY A 8 0.98 18.24 25.78
CA GLY A 8 0.00 18.93 24.95
C GLY A 8 0.58 19.77 23.81
N GLY A 9 -0.05 19.65 22.64
CA GLY A 9 -0.02 20.62 21.54
C GLY A 9 -1.43 20.79 21.01
N GLY A 10 -2.02 21.98 21.20
CA GLY A 10 -3.38 22.32 20.80
C GLY A 10 -3.54 22.42 19.29
N GLY A 11 -3.78 21.30 18.62
CA GLY A 11 -4.43 21.27 17.31
C GLY A 11 -5.92 21.06 17.49
N ALA A 12 -6.75 21.91 16.88
CA ALA A 12 -8.21 21.77 16.91
C ALA A 12 -8.62 20.35 16.46
N ARG A 13 -9.00 19.51 17.40
CA ARG A 13 -9.47 18.15 17.14
C ARG A 13 -10.82 18.28 16.42
N ARG A 14 -10.86 18.00 15.10
CA ARG A 14 -12.13 17.85 14.38
C ARG A 14 -13.00 16.88 15.19
N PRO A 15 -14.28 17.21 15.45
CA PRO A 15 -15.14 16.30 16.18
C PRO A 15 -15.17 14.96 15.44
N ALA A 16 -15.05 13.87 16.20
CA ALA A 16 -15.08 12.51 15.68
C ALA A 16 -16.46 12.23 15.09
N GLN A 17 -16.65 12.61 13.82
CA GLN A 17 -17.79 12.24 13.01
C GLN A 17 -17.83 10.71 12.98
N ARG A 18 -19.01 10.11 13.24
CA ARG A 18 -19.22 8.66 13.05
C ARG A 18 -18.72 8.31 11.66
N SER A 19 -17.57 7.65 11.61
CA SER A 19 -16.80 7.45 10.38
C SER A 19 -17.44 6.30 9.62
N THR A 20 -18.26 6.64 8.63
CA THR A 20 -18.87 5.70 7.70
C THR A 20 -17.83 5.27 6.69
N LYS A 21 -17.81 3.98 6.35
CA LYS A 21 -16.95 3.42 5.31
C LYS A 21 -17.11 4.21 4.00
N VAL A 22 -16.00 4.65 3.42
CA VAL A 22 -15.97 5.30 2.10
C VAL A 22 -16.25 4.25 1.04
N THR A 23 -17.23 4.52 0.17
CA THR A 23 -17.68 3.59 -0.88
C THR A 23 -17.53 4.21 -2.26
N VAL A 24 -17.57 3.38 -3.31
CA VAL A 24 -17.53 3.85 -4.70
C VAL A 24 -18.62 4.88 -5.02
N PRO A 25 -19.90 4.69 -4.65
CA PRO A 25 -20.93 5.72 -4.85
C PRO A 25 -20.62 7.04 -4.14
N GLU A 26 -20.06 6.98 -2.93
CA GLU A 26 -19.62 8.18 -2.21
C GLU A 26 -18.47 8.88 -2.94
N ILE A 27 -17.49 8.13 -3.44
CA ILE A 27 -16.37 8.68 -4.23
C ILE A 27 -16.90 9.36 -5.49
N SER A 28 -17.76 8.69 -6.27
CA SER A 28 -18.35 9.25 -7.49
C SER A 28 -19.16 10.52 -7.22
N ALA A 29 -19.92 10.56 -6.12
CA ALA A 29 -20.71 11.73 -5.74
C ALA A 29 -19.88 12.97 -5.35
N ARG A 30 -18.57 12.82 -5.15
CA ARG A 30 -17.67 13.92 -4.76
C ARG A 30 -17.10 14.70 -5.94
N LYS A 31 -17.28 14.24 -7.18
CA LYS A 31 -16.90 14.96 -8.42
C LYS A 31 -17.32 16.43 -8.34
N GLY A 32 -16.37 17.36 -8.44
CA GLY A 32 -16.62 18.80 -8.41
C GLY A 32 -17.26 19.36 -7.11
N VAL A 33 -17.51 18.51 -6.10
CA VAL A 33 -18.18 18.89 -4.85
C VAL A 33 -17.19 18.97 -3.70
N SER A 34 -16.34 17.94 -3.51
CA SER A 34 -15.37 17.95 -2.41
C SER A 34 -14.10 17.15 -2.71
N PRO A 35 -12.89 17.64 -2.37
CA PRO A 35 -11.64 17.02 -2.81
C PRO A 35 -11.33 15.66 -2.16
N ILE A 36 -11.02 14.64 -2.96
CA ILE A 36 -10.70 13.29 -2.50
C ILE A 36 -9.21 13.17 -2.12
N ALA A 37 -8.91 12.65 -0.94
CA ALA A 37 -7.54 12.40 -0.48
C ALA A 37 -7.20 10.90 -0.51
N MET A 38 -6.34 10.49 -1.44
CA MET A 38 -5.84 9.11 -1.56
C MET A 38 -4.37 9.05 -1.14
N VAL A 39 -3.97 8.00 -0.44
CA VAL A 39 -2.57 7.77 -0.07
C VAL A 39 -2.25 6.29 -0.26
N THR A 40 -1.03 5.95 -0.67
CA THR A 40 -0.67 4.53 -0.72
C THR A 40 -0.49 3.94 0.68
N ALA A 41 -0.72 2.63 0.83
CA ALA A 41 -0.44 1.90 2.07
C ALA A 41 -0.07 0.46 1.74
N TYR A 42 0.78 -0.16 2.56
CA TYR A 42 1.31 -1.51 2.27
C TYR A 42 1.28 -2.44 3.49
N ASP A 43 1.00 -1.92 4.68
CA ASP A 43 0.93 -2.73 5.90
C ASP A 43 -0.20 -2.28 6.82
N PHE A 44 -0.48 -3.11 7.81
CA PHE A 44 -1.54 -2.90 8.79
C PHE A 44 -1.37 -1.60 9.59
N THR A 45 -0.15 -1.32 10.07
CA THR A 45 0.11 -0.22 11.00
C THR A 45 0.02 1.12 10.27
N ILE A 46 0.66 1.23 9.11
CA ILE A 46 0.58 2.44 8.29
C ILE A 46 -0.86 2.67 7.80
N ALA A 47 -1.56 1.64 7.34
CA ALA A 47 -2.97 1.76 6.94
C ALA A 47 -3.84 2.30 8.09
N ARG A 48 -3.66 1.78 9.31
CA ARG A 48 -4.40 2.23 10.49
C ARG A 48 -4.16 3.72 10.79
N LEU A 49 -2.91 4.16 10.73
CA LEU A 49 -2.52 5.55 11.00
C LEU A 49 -3.02 6.51 9.91
N LEU A 50 -2.92 6.12 8.64
CA LEU A 50 -3.41 6.92 7.51
C LEU A 50 -4.94 7.03 7.52
N ASP A 51 -5.65 5.95 7.87
CA ASP A 51 -7.11 5.95 8.05
C ASP A 51 -7.54 6.90 9.19
N GLU A 52 -6.83 6.86 10.33
CA GLU A 52 -7.04 7.79 11.46
C GLU A 52 -6.71 9.25 11.11
N GLY A 53 -5.73 9.45 10.22
CA GLY A 53 -5.41 10.74 9.60
C GLY A 53 -6.49 11.27 8.65
N GLY A 54 -7.47 10.44 8.28
CA GLY A 54 -8.62 10.83 7.47
C GLY A 54 -8.48 10.58 5.97
N ALA A 55 -7.50 9.79 5.52
CA ALA A 55 -7.40 9.38 4.11
C ALA A 55 -8.72 8.77 3.63
N ASP A 56 -9.23 9.19 2.47
CA ASP A 56 -10.49 8.68 1.90
C ASP A 56 -10.28 7.33 1.20
N LEU A 57 -9.14 7.17 0.54
CA LEU A 57 -8.74 5.93 -0.11
C LEU A 57 -7.31 5.53 0.31
N LEU A 58 -7.11 4.22 0.45
CA LEU A 58 -5.80 3.61 0.59
C LEU A 58 -5.50 2.77 -0.64
N LEU A 59 -4.43 3.11 -1.36
CA LEU A 59 -3.98 2.38 -2.53
C LEU A 59 -2.85 1.41 -2.17
N VAL A 60 -3.07 0.12 -2.36
CA VAL A 60 -1.98 -0.88 -2.40
C VAL A 60 -1.44 -0.91 -3.82
N GLY A 61 -0.52 0.02 -4.09
CA GLY A 61 0.05 0.22 -5.42
C GLY A 61 1.26 -0.66 -5.70
N ASP A 62 1.53 -0.95 -6.96
CA ASP A 62 2.74 -1.68 -7.40
C ASP A 62 4.04 -0.89 -7.14
N SER A 63 3.92 0.41 -6.84
CA SER A 63 4.97 1.23 -6.20
C SER A 63 5.69 0.54 -5.03
N LEU A 64 5.05 -0.43 -4.35
CA LEU A 64 5.69 -1.29 -3.35
C LEU A 64 6.96 -1.98 -3.86
N GLY A 65 7.04 -2.26 -5.17
CA GLY A 65 8.23 -2.85 -5.78
C GLY A 65 9.47 -1.98 -5.56
N MET A 66 9.30 -0.67 -5.53
CA MET A 66 10.39 0.26 -5.31
C MET A 66 10.56 0.57 -3.82
N VAL A 67 9.49 1.00 -3.15
CA VAL A 67 9.60 1.55 -1.77
C VAL A 67 9.59 0.48 -0.66
N VAL A 68 9.12 -0.74 -0.96
CA VAL A 68 9.13 -1.87 -0.02
C VAL A 68 10.19 -2.91 -0.41
N GLN A 69 10.21 -3.32 -1.68
CA GLN A 69 11.09 -4.40 -2.15
C GLN A 69 12.47 -3.91 -2.61
N GLY A 70 12.64 -2.60 -2.85
CA GLY A 70 13.91 -2.03 -3.28
C GLY A 70 14.29 -2.32 -4.75
N HIS A 71 13.33 -2.72 -5.58
CA HIS A 71 13.54 -2.86 -7.02
C HIS A 71 13.66 -1.50 -7.70
N ALA A 72 14.32 -1.48 -8.85
CA ALA A 72 14.47 -0.27 -9.66
C ALA A 72 13.18 0.16 -10.38
N THR A 73 12.23 -0.76 -10.57
CA THR A 73 10.95 -0.54 -11.26
C THR A 73 9.85 -1.36 -10.58
N THR A 74 8.59 -1.11 -10.93
CA THR A 74 7.42 -1.87 -10.43
C THR A 74 7.17 -3.19 -11.17
N LEU A 75 7.88 -3.44 -12.29
CA LEU A 75 7.65 -4.61 -13.15
C LEU A 75 7.78 -5.98 -12.46
N PRO A 76 8.67 -6.19 -11.46
CA PRO A 76 8.78 -7.49 -10.80
C PRO A 76 7.60 -7.84 -9.88
N VAL A 77 6.75 -6.87 -9.53
CA VAL A 77 5.66 -7.07 -8.56
C VAL A 77 4.63 -8.06 -9.10
N THR A 78 4.21 -8.98 -8.25
CA THR A 78 3.26 -10.06 -8.56
C THR A 78 1.87 -9.80 -7.96
N VAL A 79 0.85 -10.50 -8.48
CA VAL A 79 -0.51 -10.46 -7.92
C VAL A 79 -0.52 -10.98 -6.49
N GLU A 80 0.29 -11.99 -6.19
CA GLU A 80 0.42 -12.60 -4.86
C GLU A 80 0.94 -11.60 -3.82
N GLU A 81 1.94 -10.80 -4.20
CA GLU A 81 2.49 -9.75 -3.34
C GLU A 81 1.49 -8.62 -3.11
N ILE A 82 0.79 -8.16 -4.16
CA ILE A 82 -0.29 -7.19 -4.03
C ILE A 82 -1.37 -7.72 -3.08
N CYS A 83 -1.82 -8.97 -3.25
CA CYS A 83 -2.80 -9.60 -2.38
C CYS A 83 -2.30 -9.73 -0.93
N TYR A 84 -1.01 -10.03 -0.72
CA TYR A 84 -0.42 -10.08 0.63
C TYR A 84 -0.52 -8.72 1.34
N HIS A 85 -0.09 -7.64 0.67
CA HIS A 85 -0.17 -6.28 1.19
C HIS A 85 -1.63 -5.82 1.34
N GLY A 86 -2.51 -6.19 0.40
CA GLY A 86 -3.95 -5.97 0.45
C GLY A 86 -4.58 -6.48 1.74
N ARG A 87 -4.34 -7.75 2.09
CA ARG A 87 -4.85 -8.33 3.35
C ARG A 87 -4.33 -7.62 4.60
N ALA A 88 -3.08 -7.14 4.58
CA ALA A 88 -2.52 -6.38 5.69
C ALA A 88 -3.21 -5.02 5.84
N VAL A 89 -3.35 -4.28 4.74
CA VAL A 89 -3.98 -2.96 4.69
C VAL A 89 -5.47 -3.02 5.03
N ALA A 90 -6.20 -3.99 4.48
CA ALA A 90 -7.64 -4.16 4.73
C ALA A 90 -7.96 -4.38 6.23
N ARG A 91 -7.05 -5.01 6.99
CA ARG A 91 -7.21 -5.14 8.45
C ARG A 91 -7.02 -3.82 9.20
N GLY A 92 -6.22 -2.90 8.65
CA GLY A 92 -5.92 -1.59 9.24
C GLY A 92 -6.94 -0.52 8.85
N ALA A 93 -7.49 -0.60 7.63
CA ALA A 93 -8.48 0.32 7.10
C ALA A 93 -9.84 0.12 7.78
N ARG A 94 -10.37 1.17 8.43
CA ARG A 94 -11.72 1.16 9.03
C ARG A 94 -12.70 1.97 8.22
N ARG A 95 -12.28 3.15 7.75
CA ARG A 95 -13.08 4.07 6.95
C ARG A 95 -12.68 4.06 5.48
N ALA A 96 -11.39 4.13 5.20
CA ALA A 96 -10.88 4.38 3.87
C ALA A 96 -11.23 3.23 2.92
N HIS A 97 -11.53 3.56 1.66
CA HIS A 97 -11.75 2.58 0.61
C HIS A 97 -10.42 1.98 0.15
N VAL A 98 -10.30 0.66 0.09
CA VAL A 98 -9.03 -0.03 -0.23
C VAL A 98 -9.00 -0.42 -1.71
N VAL A 99 -8.08 0.20 -2.45
CA VAL A 99 -7.85 -0.03 -3.89
C VAL A 99 -6.60 -0.88 -4.07
N GLY A 100 -6.66 -1.91 -4.92
CA GLY A 100 -5.48 -2.73 -5.28
C GLY A 100 -5.03 -2.50 -6.71
N ASP A 101 -3.74 -2.30 -6.93
CA ASP A 101 -3.19 -2.23 -8.30
C ASP A 101 -3.11 -3.60 -8.95
N MET A 102 -3.59 -3.72 -10.19
CA MET A 102 -3.24 -4.85 -11.04
C MET A 102 -1.79 -4.66 -11.52
N PRO A 103 -0.84 -5.52 -11.10
CA PRO A 103 0.57 -5.34 -11.46
C PRO A 103 0.84 -5.69 -12.93
N PHE A 104 2.04 -5.38 -13.41
CA PHE A 104 2.44 -5.65 -14.79
C PHE A 104 2.22 -7.11 -15.20
N MET A 105 1.77 -7.34 -16.44
CA MET A 105 1.38 -8.63 -17.01
C MET A 105 0.19 -9.35 -16.34
N SER A 106 -0.42 -8.80 -15.29
CA SER A 106 -1.62 -9.39 -14.68
C SER A 106 -2.91 -9.13 -15.49
N PHE A 107 -2.92 -8.16 -16.40
CA PHE A 107 -4.10 -7.83 -17.21
C PHE A 107 -3.82 -7.72 -18.72
N GLN A 108 -2.58 -7.46 -19.12
CA GLN A 108 -2.20 -7.18 -20.51
C GLN A 108 -2.32 -8.39 -21.44
N LEU A 109 -2.36 -9.61 -20.89
CA LEU A 109 -2.44 -10.84 -21.69
C LEU A 109 -3.79 -10.96 -22.42
N SER A 110 -4.90 -10.72 -21.74
CA SER A 110 -6.25 -10.72 -22.32
C SER A 110 -7.30 -10.17 -21.34
N PRO A 111 -8.47 -9.74 -21.84
CA PRO A 111 -9.60 -9.35 -20.98
C PRO A 111 -10.05 -10.44 -20.00
N MET A 112 -9.96 -11.72 -20.40
CA MET A 112 -10.32 -12.85 -19.53
C MET A 112 -9.30 -13.05 -18.41
N HIS A 113 -8.00 -12.99 -18.73
CA HIS A 113 -6.94 -13.08 -17.72
C HIS A 113 -7.00 -11.91 -16.72
N ALA A 114 -7.31 -10.70 -17.21
CA ALA A 114 -7.53 -9.54 -16.35
C ALA A 114 -8.70 -9.76 -15.40
N LEU A 115 -9.82 -10.30 -15.89
CA LEU A 115 -10.99 -10.63 -15.05
C LEU A 115 -10.67 -11.70 -14.00
N GLU A 116 -9.95 -12.75 -14.36
CA GLU A 116 -9.51 -13.79 -13.41
C GLU A 116 -8.66 -13.22 -12.29
N ASN A 117 -7.64 -12.42 -12.63
CA ASN A 117 -6.78 -11.77 -11.64
C ASN A 117 -7.52 -10.72 -10.81
N ALA A 118 -8.42 -9.93 -11.40
CA ALA A 118 -9.29 -9.02 -10.67
C ALA A 118 -10.12 -9.79 -9.62
N GLY A 119 -10.76 -10.90 -10.02
CA GLY A 119 -11.52 -11.76 -9.12
C GLY A 119 -10.67 -12.35 -7.99
N ARG A 120 -9.44 -12.79 -8.28
CA ARG A 120 -8.47 -13.25 -7.28
C ARG A 120 -8.12 -12.13 -6.31
N MET A 121 -7.81 -10.92 -6.81
CA MET A 121 -7.47 -9.77 -5.98
C MET A 121 -8.60 -9.41 -5.00
N MET A 122 -9.86 -9.40 -5.45
CA MET A 122 -10.99 -9.16 -4.57
C MET A 122 -11.09 -10.21 -3.45
N LYS A 123 -10.97 -11.49 -3.79
CA LYS A 123 -11.14 -12.62 -2.85
C LYS A 123 -9.96 -12.82 -1.91
N GLU A 124 -8.75 -12.79 -2.46
CA GLU A 124 -7.50 -13.14 -1.78
C GLU A 124 -6.78 -11.93 -1.22
N GLY A 125 -6.99 -10.74 -1.82
CA GLY A 125 -6.38 -9.47 -1.43
C GLY A 125 -7.24 -8.60 -0.53
N SER A 126 -8.53 -8.92 -0.35
CA SER A 126 -9.48 -8.11 0.45
C SER A 126 -9.63 -6.67 -0.07
N PHE A 127 -9.49 -6.48 -1.38
CA PHE A 127 -9.72 -5.20 -2.04
C PHE A 127 -11.21 -4.92 -2.23
N GLU A 128 -11.54 -3.64 -2.35
CA GLU A 128 -12.90 -3.17 -2.61
C GLU A 128 -13.05 -2.63 -4.04
N SER A 129 -11.94 -2.29 -4.68
CA SER A 129 -11.83 -2.00 -6.10
C SER A 129 -10.41 -2.26 -6.59
N ILE A 130 -10.23 -2.26 -7.90
CA ILE A 130 -8.92 -2.43 -8.52
C ILE A 130 -8.55 -1.22 -9.39
N LYS A 131 -7.25 -1.00 -9.61
CA LYS A 131 -6.73 0.01 -10.54
C LYS A 131 -5.94 -0.65 -11.67
N LEU A 132 -6.16 -0.20 -12.91
CA LEU A 132 -5.43 -0.64 -14.11
C LEU A 132 -4.81 0.54 -14.86
N GLU A 133 -3.64 0.32 -15.43
CA GLU A 133 -2.94 1.28 -16.28
C GLU A 133 -3.28 1.08 -17.76
N GLY A 134 -3.64 2.17 -18.43
CA GLY A 134 -3.89 2.19 -19.87
C GLY A 134 -5.17 2.92 -20.26
N GLY A 135 -5.23 3.39 -21.50
CA GLY A 135 -6.41 4.01 -22.10
C GLY A 135 -7.23 3.05 -22.94
N ALA A 136 -7.49 3.42 -24.20
CA ALA A 136 -8.32 2.63 -25.12
C ALA A 136 -7.92 1.15 -25.24
N ALA A 137 -6.62 0.84 -25.12
CA ALA A 137 -6.09 -0.52 -25.22
C ALA A 137 -6.66 -1.47 -24.14
N ILE A 138 -7.07 -0.95 -22.97
CA ILE A 138 -7.62 -1.76 -21.89
C ILE A 138 -9.15 -1.64 -21.74
N ALA A 139 -9.83 -0.89 -22.62
CA ALA A 139 -11.26 -0.61 -22.48
C ALA A 139 -12.13 -1.88 -22.38
N GLU A 140 -11.81 -2.92 -23.16
CA GLU A 140 -12.52 -4.21 -23.07
C GLU A 140 -12.28 -4.90 -21.70
N HIS A 141 -11.06 -4.80 -21.18
CA HIS A 141 -10.69 -5.38 -19.89
C HIS A 141 -11.51 -4.73 -18.78
N VAL A 142 -11.53 -3.39 -18.74
CA VAL A 142 -12.34 -2.60 -17.79
C VAL A 142 -13.81 -2.99 -17.89
N ARG A 143 -14.37 -3.01 -19.11
CA ARG A 143 -15.79 -3.32 -19.33
C ARG A 143 -16.17 -4.71 -18.79
N ARG A 144 -15.33 -5.73 -19.00
CA ARG A 144 -15.60 -7.08 -18.51
C ARG A 144 -15.48 -7.18 -16.99
N ILE A 145 -14.50 -6.52 -16.39
CA ILE A 145 -14.31 -6.50 -14.94
C ILE A 145 -15.49 -5.80 -14.24
N VAL A 146 -15.90 -4.64 -14.76
CA VAL A 146 -17.06 -3.90 -14.25
C VAL A 146 -18.35 -4.71 -14.43
N ALA A 147 -18.54 -5.38 -15.56
CA ALA A 147 -19.69 -6.25 -15.80
C ALA A 147 -19.76 -7.44 -14.82
N ALA A 148 -18.63 -7.88 -14.26
CA ALA A 148 -18.57 -8.90 -13.22
C ALA A 148 -18.82 -8.34 -11.80
N GLY A 149 -19.12 -7.05 -11.66
CA GLY A 149 -19.42 -6.38 -10.40
C GLY A 149 -18.20 -5.88 -9.63
N ILE A 150 -17.02 -5.86 -10.25
CA ILE A 150 -15.78 -5.37 -9.61
C ILE A 150 -15.57 -3.90 -10.02
N PRO A 151 -15.54 -2.94 -9.08
CA PRO A 151 -15.29 -1.54 -9.43
C PRO A 151 -13.85 -1.33 -9.92
N VAL A 152 -13.71 -0.52 -10.96
CA VAL A 152 -12.41 -0.22 -11.58
C VAL A 152 -12.09 1.26 -11.52
N MET A 153 -10.88 1.58 -11.06
CA MET A 153 -10.24 2.88 -11.23
C MET A 153 -9.29 2.82 -12.44
N GLY A 154 -9.42 3.75 -13.37
CA GLY A 154 -8.49 3.90 -14.48
C GLY A 154 -7.18 4.59 -14.08
N HIS A 155 -6.12 4.45 -14.86
CA HIS A 155 -4.89 5.21 -14.70
C HIS A 155 -4.34 5.63 -16.08
N LEU A 156 -4.24 6.94 -16.29
CA LEU A 156 -3.73 7.60 -17.50
C LEU A 156 -2.58 8.56 -17.19
N GLY A 157 -1.88 8.98 -18.25
CA GLY A 157 -0.68 9.79 -18.15
C GLY A 157 0.56 8.90 -18.13
N LEU A 158 1.49 9.18 -17.22
CA LEU A 158 2.64 8.32 -16.99
C LEU A 158 2.16 7.03 -16.32
N THR A 159 2.34 5.91 -17.00
CA THR A 159 2.02 4.56 -16.49
C THR A 159 3.33 3.84 -16.19
N PRO A 160 3.79 3.77 -14.93
CA PRO A 160 5.08 3.15 -14.54
C PRO A 160 5.31 1.75 -15.10
N GLN A 161 4.27 0.95 -15.32
CA GLN A 161 4.40 -0.39 -15.93
C GLN A 161 4.89 -0.35 -17.40
N SER A 162 4.85 0.83 -18.02
CA SER A 162 5.38 1.09 -19.37
C SER A 162 6.72 1.84 -19.36
N VAL A 163 7.43 1.88 -18.23
CA VAL A 163 8.66 2.69 -18.06
C VAL A 163 9.70 2.47 -19.16
N HIS A 164 9.90 1.23 -19.62
CA HIS A 164 10.85 0.93 -20.69
C HIS A 164 10.37 1.38 -22.07
N ALA A 165 9.06 1.28 -22.34
CA ALA A 165 8.46 1.77 -23.59
C ALA A 165 8.46 3.31 -23.64
N MET A 166 8.28 3.97 -22.50
CA MET A 166 8.31 5.44 -22.37
C MET A 166 9.74 6.00 -22.27
N GLY A 167 10.74 5.14 -22.06
CA GLY A 167 12.13 5.54 -21.88
C GLY A 167 12.36 6.34 -20.59
N GLY A 168 11.71 5.92 -19.49
CA GLY A 168 11.80 6.50 -18.15
C GLY A 168 10.54 7.27 -17.70
N PHE A 169 10.61 7.80 -16.48
CA PHE A 169 9.52 8.59 -15.87
C PHE A 169 9.48 10.01 -16.46
N LYS A 170 8.73 10.17 -17.55
CA LYS A 170 8.60 11.44 -18.28
C LYS A 170 7.17 11.96 -18.21
N VAL A 171 7.04 13.28 -18.20
CA VAL A 171 5.75 13.97 -18.31
C VAL A 171 5.05 13.59 -19.62
N GLN A 172 3.78 13.18 -19.55
CA GLN A 172 2.95 12.76 -20.68
C GLN A 172 1.98 13.86 -21.13
N GLY A 173 1.32 13.69 -22.28
CA GLY A 173 0.30 14.63 -22.75
C GLY A 173 0.85 15.95 -23.31
N LYS A 174 2.12 15.98 -23.75
CA LYS A 174 2.72 17.19 -24.34
C LYS A 174 2.32 17.36 -25.81
N GLY A 175 1.75 18.52 -26.13
CA GLY A 175 1.31 18.88 -27.47
C GLY A 175 -0.07 18.32 -27.81
N ASP A 176 -0.75 18.99 -28.75
CA ASP A 176 -2.18 18.84 -29.00
C ASP A 176 -2.60 17.38 -29.29
N VAL A 177 -1.82 16.64 -30.08
CA VAL A 177 -2.13 15.24 -30.41
C VAL A 177 -2.11 14.34 -29.18
N ALA A 178 -1.14 14.52 -28.28
CA ALA A 178 -1.05 13.72 -27.07
C ALA A 178 -2.10 14.12 -26.03
N ALA A 179 -2.45 15.41 -25.97
CA ALA A 179 -3.52 15.95 -25.15
C ALA A 179 -4.89 15.38 -25.55
N GLU A 180 -5.25 15.50 -26.83
CA GLU A 180 -6.51 14.97 -27.39
C GLU A 180 -6.64 13.45 -27.17
N ARG A 181 -5.54 12.72 -27.36
CA ARG A 181 -5.53 11.27 -27.09
C ARG A 181 -5.82 10.97 -25.62
N LEU A 182 -5.26 11.72 -24.68
CA LEU A 182 -5.48 11.49 -23.25
C LEU A 182 -6.94 11.79 -22.85
N ILE A 183 -7.52 12.87 -23.39
CA ILE A 183 -8.95 13.20 -23.20
C ILE A 183 -9.83 12.08 -23.77
N ALA A 184 -9.53 11.59 -24.98
CA ALA A 184 -10.25 10.48 -25.59
C ALA A 184 -10.13 9.19 -24.77
N ASP A 185 -8.92 8.84 -24.32
CA ASP A 185 -8.66 7.69 -23.47
C ASP A 185 -9.45 7.78 -22.14
N ALA A 186 -9.55 8.96 -21.53
CA ALA A 186 -10.32 9.18 -20.31
C ALA A 186 -11.81 8.92 -20.50
N ARG A 187 -12.40 9.44 -21.59
CA ARG A 187 -13.80 9.16 -21.97
C ARG A 187 -14.03 7.68 -22.24
N ILE A 188 -13.10 7.02 -22.92
CA ILE A 188 -13.21 5.58 -23.21
C ILE A 188 -13.21 4.75 -21.91
N LEU A 189 -12.38 5.10 -20.93
CA LEU A 189 -12.37 4.42 -19.63
C LEU A 189 -13.66 4.66 -18.85
N GLU A 190 -14.18 5.89 -18.86
CA GLU A 190 -15.49 6.22 -18.29
C GLU A 190 -16.62 5.40 -18.97
N GLU A 191 -16.66 5.37 -20.30
CA GLU A 191 -17.64 4.58 -21.07
C GLU A 191 -17.51 3.08 -20.83
N ALA A 192 -16.31 2.60 -20.51
CA ALA A 192 -16.07 1.21 -20.11
C ALA A 192 -16.54 0.92 -18.67
N GLY A 193 -16.85 1.95 -17.87
CA GLY A 193 -17.42 1.84 -16.53
C GLY A 193 -16.43 2.10 -15.39
N ALA A 194 -15.27 2.71 -15.66
CA ALA A 194 -14.37 3.12 -14.58
C ALA A 194 -15.08 4.15 -13.67
N TYR A 195 -14.97 4.01 -12.34
CA TYR A 195 -15.66 4.90 -11.40
C TYR A 195 -14.87 6.16 -11.04
N ALA A 196 -13.56 6.15 -11.31
CA ALA A 196 -12.60 7.23 -11.12
C ALA A 196 -11.37 7.00 -12.00
N ILE A 197 -10.57 8.04 -12.25
CA ILE A 197 -9.38 7.96 -13.11
C ILE A 197 -8.19 8.67 -12.45
N VAL A 198 -7.07 7.98 -12.27
CA VAL A 198 -5.80 8.59 -11.87
C VAL A 198 -5.17 9.27 -13.08
N LEU A 199 -4.67 10.49 -12.88
CA LEU A 199 -3.90 11.26 -13.87
C LEU A 199 -2.50 11.51 -13.31
N GLU A 200 -1.48 10.86 -13.89
CA GLU A 200 -0.11 10.93 -13.41
C GLU A 200 0.83 11.69 -14.35
N ALA A 201 1.58 12.65 -13.79
CA ALA A 201 2.63 13.41 -14.44
C ALA A 201 2.21 13.98 -15.82
N ILE A 202 1.13 14.76 -15.85
CA ILE A 202 0.62 15.47 -17.03
C ILE A 202 0.59 17.00 -16.80
N PRO A 203 0.57 17.82 -17.85
CA PRO A 203 0.36 19.27 -17.73
C PRO A 203 -0.89 19.62 -16.90
N PRO A 204 -0.81 20.60 -15.98
CA PRO A 204 -1.94 20.96 -15.11
C PRO A 204 -3.18 21.49 -15.84
N ASP A 205 -3.00 22.18 -16.95
CA ASP A 205 -4.06 22.65 -17.86
C ASP A 205 -4.77 21.46 -18.51
N LEU A 206 -4.01 20.51 -19.06
CA LEU A 206 -4.58 19.27 -19.60
C LEU A 206 -5.34 18.47 -18.53
N ALA A 207 -4.82 18.40 -17.30
CA ALA A 207 -5.52 17.73 -16.21
C ALA A 207 -6.89 18.38 -15.91
N GLN A 208 -6.99 19.71 -15.96
CA GLN A 208 -8.26 20.43 -15.81
C GLN A 208 -9.22 20.11 -16.96
N GLU A 209 -8.71 20.11 -18.20
CA GLU A 209 -9.50 19.77 -19.39
C GLU A 209 -10.07 18.35 -19.30
N VAL A 210 -9.23 17.37 -18.97
CA VAL A 210 -9.66 15.97 -18.78
C VAL A 210 -10.70 15.87 -17.66
N THR A 211 -10.45 16.55 -16.53
CA THR A 211 -11.36 16.57 -15.37
C THR A 211 -12.72 17.19 -15.70
N ALA A 212 -12.79 18.14 -16.63
CA ALA A 212 -14.03 18.72 -17.12
C ALA A 212 -14.70 17.86 -18.21
N ALA A 213 -13.94 17.01 -18.92
CA ALA A 213 -14.40 16.21 -20.04
C ALA A 213 -15.06 14.89 -19.64
N VAL A 214 -14.90 14.43 -18.39
CA VAL A 214 -15.50 13.21 -17.83
C VAL A 214 -16.37 13.52 -16.61
N SER A 215 -17.39 12.71 -16.39
CA SER A 215 -18.31 12.80 -15.23
C SER A 215 -17.80 12.07 -13.99
N VAL A 216 -16.83 11.16 -14.14
CA VAL A 216 -16.19 10.44 -13.02
C VAL A 216 -15.05 11.25 -12.39
N PRO A 217 -14.81 11.14 -11.07
CA PRO A 217 -13.73 11.85 -10.41
C PRO A 217 -12.34 11.55 -10.99
N THR A 218 -11.52 12.58 -11.13
CA THR A 218 -10.09 12.44 -11.45
C THR A 218 -9.24 12.59 -10.19
N ILE A 219 -8.18 11.78 -10.06
CA ILE A 219 -7.23 11.80 -8.94
C ILE A 219 -5.84 12.13 -9.47
N GLY A 220 -5.32 13.31 -9.14
CA GLY A 220 -4.03 13.77 -9.65
C GLY A 220 -2.82 13.28 -8.84
N ILE A 221 -1.71 13.02 -9.53
CA ILE A 221 -0.38 12.91 -8.94
C ILE A 221 0.63 13.53 -9.90
N GLY A 222 1.14 14.71 -9.54
CA GLY A 222 1.91 15.53 -10.48
C GLY A 222 1.10 16.04 -11.67
N ALA A 223 -0.22 16.19 -11.51
CA ALA A 223 -1.15 16.72 -12.50
C ALA A 223 -1.74 18.10 -12.10
N GLY A 224 -1.17 18.76 -11.09
CA GLY A 224 -1.67 20.01 -10.53
C GLY A 224 -2.96 19.86 -9.71
N ALA A 225 -3.52 20.99 -9.28
CA ALA A 225 -4.69 21.04 -8.39
C ALA A 225 -6.05 20.97 -9.12
N GLY A 226 -6.03 20.75 -10.45
CA GLY A 226 -7.23 20.75 -11.29
C GLY A 226 -8.08 19.49 -11.22
N CYS A 227 -7.59 18.44 -10.57
CA CYS A 227 -8.30 17.16 -10.40
C CYS A 227 -9.27 17.21 -9.21
N ASP A 228 -10.25 16.30 -9.17
CA ASP A 228 -11.20 16.17 -8.05
C ASP A 228 -10.57 15.60 -6.77
N GLY A 229 -9.37 15.04 -6.86
CA GLY A 229 -8.61 14.54 -5.73
C GLY A 229 -7.13 14.45 -6.01
N GLN A 230 -6.37 13.98 -5.03
CA GLN A 230 -4.92 13.82 -5.12
C GLN A 230 -4.48 12.48 -4.53
N VAL A 231 -3.41 11.92 -5.07
CA VAL A 231 -2.71 10.76 -4.51
C VAL A 231 -1.22 11.03 -4.33
N LEU A 232 -0.65 10.52 -3.25
CA LEU A 232 0.80 10.43 -3.03
C LEU A 232 1.19 9.05 -2.49
N VAL A 233 2.42 8.65 -2.80
CA VAL A 233 3.08 7.51 -2.14
C VAL A 233 3.36 7.88 -0.68
N CYS A 234 2.97 7.04 0.28
CA CYS A 234 3.09 7.38 1.71
C CYS A 234 4.54 7.65 2.14
N TYR A 235 5.51 6.92 1.58
CA TYR A 235 6.93 7.12 1.88
C TYR A 235 7.45 8.49 1.42
N ASP A 236 6.93 9.01 0.31
CA ASP A 236 7.27 10.36 -0.18
C ASP A 236 6.58 11.42 0.67
N LEU A 237 5.29 11.22 0.98
CA LEU A 237 4.49 12.10 1.84
C LEU A 237 5.09 12.24 3.24
N LEU A 238 5.60 11.14 3.81
CA LEU A 238 6.19 11.08 5.15
C LEU A 238 7.70 11.35 5.18
N GLY A 239 8.34 11.61 4.04
CA GLY A 239 9.79 11.87 3.99
C GLY A 239 10.62 10.67 4.50
N MET A 240 10.17 9.44 4.23
CA MET A 240 10.86 8.21 4.65
C MET A 240 11.87 7.73 3.63
N PHE A 241 11.58 7.90 2.33
CA PHE A 241 12.48 7.51 1.26
C PHE A 241 13.29 8.73 0.80
N ARG A 242 14.62 8.70 1.02
CA ARG A 242 15.49 9.87 0.83
C ARG A 242 16.05 10.00 -0.58
N GLU A 243 16.24 8.87 -1.25
CA GLU A 243 16.95 8.78 -2.53
C GLU A 243 16.11 9.28 -3.71
N LEU A 244 14.79 9.13 -3.62
CA LEU A 244 13.86 9.61 -4.63
C LEU A 244 13.07 10.80 -4.04
N THR A 245 13.12 11.93 -4.74
CA THR A 245 12.31 13.11 -4.39
C THR A 245 11.59 13.59 -5.64
N PRO A 246 10.40 13.02 -5.93
CA PRO A 246 9.62 13.45 -7.08
C PRO A 246 9.27 14.94 -6.92
N LYS A 247 9.45 15.74 -7.97
CA LYS A 247 9.19 17.19 -7.91
C LYS A 247 7.76 17.55 -7.52
N PHE A 248 6.80 16.65 -7.76
CA PHE A 248 5.40 16.83 -7.43
C PHE A 248 5.05 16.45 -5.98
N ALA A 249 5.93 15.73 -5.27
CA ALA A 249 5.65 15.27 -3.93
C ALA A 249 6.04 16.33 -2.90
N LYS A 250 5.08 16.72 -2.06
CA LYS A 250 5.35 17.50 -0.85
C LYS A 250 5.63 16.53 0.31
N ARG A 251 6.73 16.75 1.02
CA ARG A 251 6.99 16.09 2.31
C ARG A 251 6.21 16.83 3.40
N PHE A 252 5.27 16.14 4.04
CA PHE A 252 4.47 16.66 5.14
C PHE A 252 5.12 16.39 6.50
N ALA A 253 6.09 15.48 6.54
CA ALA A 253 6.97 15.20 7.67
C ALA A 253 8.31 14.66 7.15
N GLU A 254 9.31 14.59 8.02
CA GLU A 254 10.61 13.95 7.77
C GLU A 254 10.77 12.75 8.71
N VAL A 255 9.87 11.77 8.59
CA VAL A 255 9.82 10.59 9.46
C VAL A 255 11.08 9.73 9.29
N GLY A 256 11.68 9.72 8.10
CA GLY A 256 12.93 9.02 7.85
C GLY A 256 14.09 9.53 8.72
N ASP A 257 14.14 10.83 9.04
CA ASP A 257 15.13 11.40 9.97
C ASP A 257 14.85 10.98 11.40
N GLN A 258 13.59 11.05 11.83
CA GLN A 258 13.18 10.65 13.17
C GLN A 258 13.49 9.16 13.45
N ILE A 259 13.29 8.28 12.47
CA ILE A 259 13.62 6.85 12.60
C ILE A 259 15.13 6.67 12.81
N VAL A 260 15.96 7.35 12.03
CA VAL A 260 17.43 7.24 12.12
C VAL A 260 17.92 7.79 13.45
N GLU A 261 17.42 8.94 13.90
CA GLU A 261 17.76 9.54 15.18
C GLU A 261 17.36 8.65 16.37
N ALA A 262 16.13 8.16 16.38
CA ALA A 262 15.66 7.25 17.43
C ALA A 262 16.48 5.95 17.47
N THR A 263 16.85 5.41 16.30
CA THR A 263 17.69 4.21 16.22
C THR A 263 19.09 4.47 16.77
N ARG A 264 19.70 5.62 16.44
CA ARG A 264 21.02 6.01 16.98
C ARG A 264 20.97 6.13 18.49
N ALA A 265 19.98 6.83 19.03
CA ALA A 265 19.81 6.98 20.48
C ALA A 265 19.68 5.61 21.17
N TYR A 266 18.85 4.71 20.64
CA TYR A 266 18.73 3.34 21.17
C TYR A 266 20.06 2.58 21.14
N VAL A 267 20.79 2.65 20.03
CA VAL A 267 22.10 2.00 19.88
C VAL A 267 23.10 2.55 20.90
N ASP A 268 23.16 3.86 21.08
CA ASP A 268 24.06 4.53 22.03
C ASP A 268 23.72 4.14 23.48
N GLU A 269 22.43 4.05 23.83
CA GLU A 269 21.99 3.62 25.16
C GLU A 269 22.31 2.15 25.45
N VAL A 270 22.18 1.28 24.45
CA VAL A 270 22.57 -0.14 24.56
C VAL A 270 24.08 -0.29 24.70
N GLN A 271 24.87 0.42 23.89
CA GLN A 271 26.33 0.35 23.92
C GLN A 271 26.91 0.90 25.23
N SER A 272 26.31 1.96 25.77
CA SER A 272 26.66 2.52 27.09
C SER A 272 26.08 1.73 28.27
N ARG A 273 25.25 0.70 28.02
CA ARG A 273 24.51 -0.08 29.02
C ARG A 273 23.62 0.76 29.94
N THR A 274 23.16 1.90 29.44
CA THR A 274 22.13 2.71 30.13
C THR A 274 20.73 2.17 29.85
N PHE A 275 20.55 1.52 28.69
CA PHE A 275 19.37 0.68 28.39
C PHE A 275 19.70 -0.82 28.40
N PRO A 276 18.81 -1.68 28.94
CA PRO A 276 17.60 -1.32 29.67
C PRO A 276 17.91 -0.76 31.06
N ALA A 277 17.20 0.30 31.45
CA ALA A 277 17.18 0.77 32.83
C ALA A 277 16.38 -0.18 33.75
N ALA A 278 16.43 0.06 35.06
CA ALA A 278 15.73 -0.77 36.04
C ALA A 278 14.21 -0.84 35.82
N GLU A 279 13.57 0.25 35.40
CA GLU A 279 12.14 0.32 35.06
C GLU A 279 11.76 -0.49 33.81
N HIS A 280 12.73 -0.76 32.94
CA HIS A 280 12.58 -1.58 31.74
C HIS A 280 12.98 -3.05 31.98
N SER A 281 13.34 -3.41 33.22
CA SER A 281 13.86 -4.72 33.58
C SER A 281 12.93 -5.46 34.53
N PHE A 282 12.78 -6.77 34.34
CA PHE A 282 12.15 -7.61 35.35
C PHE A 282 13.08 -7.79 36.57
N LYS A 283 12.49 -8.11 37.72
CA LYS A 283 13.27 -8.33 38.96
C LYS A 283 14.28 -9.48 38.77
N PRO A 284 15.51 -9.36 39.31
CA PRO A 284 16.46 -10.45 39.29
C PRO A 284 15.88 -11.67 40.02
N ASN A 285 16.25 -12.87 39.55
CA ASN A 285 15.96 -14.08 40.30
C ASN A 285 16.58 -13.96 41.70
N GLY A 286 15.85 -14.43 42.72
CA GLY A 286 16.42 -14.62 44.04
C GLY A 286 17.58 -15.62 44.02
N PRO A 287 18.25 -15.83 45.16
CA PRO A 287 19.35 -16.79 45.27
C PRO A 287 18.94 -18.15 44.71
N ARG A 288 19.68 -18.64 43.71
CA ARG A 288 19.51 -20.02 43.23
C ARG A 288 20.20 -20.94 44.23
N ALA A 289 19.45 -21.91 44.76
CA ALA A 289 20.09 -23.05 45.43
C ALA A 289 21.04 -23.72 44.44
N ALA A 290 22.26 -24.04 44.89
CA ALA A 290 23.19 -24.81 44.08
C ALA A 290 22.56 -26.18 43.80
N VAL A 291 22.07 -26.37 42.57
CA VAL A 291 21.66 -27.68 42.10
C VAL A 291 22.96 -28.44 41.84
N VAL A 292 23.38 -29.27 42.80
CA VAL A 292 24.35 -30.32 42.52
C VAL A 292 23.66 -31.26 41.54
N PRO A 293 24.14 -31.42 40.29
CA PRO A 293 23.55 -32.39 39.40
C PRO A 293 23.62 -33.75 40.09
N ALA A 294 22.46 -34.41 40.26
CA ALA A 294 22.48 -35.80 40.67
C ALA A 294 23.40 -36.54 39.69
N ALA A 295 24.30 -37.39 40.21
CA ALA A 295 25.09 -38.26 39.36
C ALA A 295 24.12 -38.94 38.38
N PRO A 296 24.42 -38.95 37.06
CA PRO A 296 23.52 -39.56 36.10
C PRO A 296 23.22 -40.97 36.60
N ALA A 297 21.94 -41.28 36.79
CA ALA A 297 21.53 -42.63 37.13
C ALA A 297 22.17 -43.54 36.08
N LYS A 298 22.93 -44.55 36.53
CA LYS A 298 23.41 -45.58 35.60
C LYS A 298 22.17 -46.09 34.89
N PRO A 299 22.12 -46.08 33.55
CA PRO A 299 20.98 -46.66 32.85
C PRO A 299 20.81 -48.09 33.35
N GLU A 300 19.66 -48.38 33.97
CA GLU A 300 19.25 -49.75 34.23
C GLU A 300 18.89 -50.35 32.86
N PHE A 301 19.85 -51.08 32.30
CA PHE A 301 19.53 -51.99 31.21
C PHE A 301 18.75 -53.15 31.83
N ALA A 302 17.59 -53.46 31.25
CA ALA A 302 16.87 -54.68 31.61
C ALA A 302 17.83 -55.88 31.48
N PRO A 303 17.77 -56.88 32.38
CA PRO A 303 18.49 -58.13 32.19
C PRO A 303 18.20 -58.67 30.79
N ALA A 304 19.20 -59.21 30.10
CA ALA A 304 19.07 -59.70 28.72
C ALA A 304 17.90 -60.69 28.52
N ASP A 305 17.45 -61.30 29.63
CA ASP A 305 16.40 -62.29 29.74
C ASP A 305 14.98 -61.71 29.59
N GLU A 306 14.81 -60.39 29.68
CA GLU A 306 13.53 -59.67 29.53
C GLU A 306 13.36 -59.00 28.15
N ILE A 307 14.32 -59.17 27.23
CA ILE A 307 14.20 -58.67 25.86
C ILE A 307 13.24 -59.58 25.08
N PRO A 308 12.12 -59.06 24.55
CA PRO A 308 11.18 -59.86 23.76
C PRO A 308 11.89 -60.57 22.60
N PRO A 309 11.55 -61.83 22.27
CA PRO A 309 12.30 -62.64 21.29
C PRO A 309 12.39 -62.03 19.88
N HIS A 310 11.54 -61.05 19.54
CA HIS A 310 11.62 -60.34 18.26
C HIS A 310 12.75 -59.30 18.16
N TRP A 311 13.47 -59.02 19.26
CA TRP A 311 14.65 -58.15 19.30
C TRP A 311 15.97 -58.92 19.53
N GLN A 312 15.92 -60.25 19.63
CA GLN A 312 17.11 -61.10 19.72
C GLN A 312 17.52 -61.55 18.31
N THR A 313 18.31 -60.72 17.60
CA THR A 313 18.99 -61.17 16.38
C THR A 313 20.25 -61.93 16.74
N HIS A 314 20.53 -63.03 16.01
CA HIS A 314 21.73 -63.86 16.09
C HIS A 314 23.05 -63.08 16.17
#